data_AF-A0A919VWW1-F1
#
_entry.id   AF-A0A919VWW1-F1
#
_cell.length_a   1.000
_cell.length_b   1.000
_cell.length_c   1.000
_cell.angle_alpha   90.00
_cell.angle_beta   90.00
_cell.angle_gamma   90.00
#
_symmetry.space_group_name_H-M   'P 1'
#
loop_
_entity.id
_entity.type
_entity.pdbx_description
1 polymer ?
#
loop_
_entity_poly.entity_id
_entity_poly.type
_entity_poly.pdbx_seq_one_letter_code
_entity_poly.pdbx_strand_id
1 'polypeptide(L)'
;MEKLADRLESAADALITVDRSLSAHAASPGAFGADDEGAPGRLGRQLHDRWLAVLAARSQEAAAAAAQLTTLAADVRLTAKAYTETDDEAARRIRRGM
;
A
#
# COMPACT_ATOMS: atom_id res chain seq x y z
N MET A 1 15.40 -9.80 -11.53
CA MET A 1 14.33 -9.94 -10.52
C MET A 1 14.54 -8.98 -9.34
N GLU A 2 15.77 -8.77 -8.86
CA GLU A 2 16.05 -7.81 -7.77
C GLU A 2 15.49 -6.40 -8.02
N LYS A 3 15.82 -5.78 -9.17
CA LYS A 3 15.29 -4.46 -9.55
C LYS A 3 13.75 -4.38 -9.58
N LEU A 4 13.06 -5.51 -9.80
CA LEU A 4 11.60 -5.56 -9.76
C LEU A 4 11.11 -5.61 -8.31
N ALA A 5 11.71 -6.44 -7.47
CA ALA A 5 11.40 -6.48 -6.04
C ALA A 5 11.61 -5.11 -5.38
N ASP A 6 12.72 -4.43 -5.67
CA ASP A 6 13.00 -3.09 -5.13
C ASP A 6 11.97 -2.05 -5.58
N ARG A 7 11.48 -2.15 -6.82
CA ARG A 7 10.40 -1.27 -7.32
C ARG A 7 9.07 -1.54 -6.62
N LEU A 8 8.76 -2.81 -6.32
CA LEU A 8 7.56 -3.18 -5.59
C LEU A 8 7.61 -2.68 -4.15
N GLU A 9 8.76 -2.77 -3.49
CA GLU A 9 8.96 -2.21 -2.15
C GLU A 9 8.87 -0.69 -2.14
N SER A 10 9.52 -0.03 -3.10
CA SER A 10 9.43 1.43 -3.23
C SER A 10 7.97 1.89 -3.48
N ALA A 11 7.18 1.11 -4.23
CA ALA A 11 5.77 1.38 -4.41
C ALA A 11 4.95 1.14 -3.12
N ALA A 12 5.27 0.11 -2.34
CA ALA A 12 4.66 -0.13 -1.04
C ALA A 12 4.96 1.03 -0.06
N ASP A 13 6.21 1.49 -0.01
CA ASP A 13 6.62 2.63 0.82
C ASP A 13 5.92 3.93 0.43
N ALA A 14 5.70 4.15 -0.86
CA ALA A 14 4.92 5.29 -1.35
C ALA A 14 3.47 5.22 -0.85
N LEU A 15 2.83 4.05 -0.87
CA LEU A 15 1.47 3.87 -0.35
C LEU A 15 1.40 4.05 1.17
N ILE A 16 2.39 3.56 1.93
CA ILE A 16 2.50 3.81 3.37
C ILE A 16 2.65 5.31 3.67
N THR A 17 3.39 6.03 2.82
CA THR A 17 3.54 7.48 2.94
C THR A 17 2.21 8.20 2.68
N VAL A 18 1.48 7.79 1.64
CA VAL A 18 0.13 8.30 1.35
C VAL A 18 -0.80 8.05 2.53
N ASP A 19 -0.83 6.84 3.07
CA ASP A 19 -1.64 6.47 4.24
C ASP A 19 -1.41 7.42 5.42
N ARG A 20 -0.14 7.65 5.79
CA ARG A 20 0.24 8.59 6.86
C ARG A 20 -0.12 10.05 6.55
N SER A 21 -0.20 10.42 5.27
CA SER A 21 -0.57 11.78 4.85
C SER A 21 -2.09 12.02 4.84
N LEU A 22 -2.92 10.96 4.81
CA LEU A 22 -4.37 11.10 4.71
C LEU A 22 -4.98 11.75 5.95
N SER A 23 -4.40 11.54 7.14
CA SER A 23 -4.86 12.21 8.37
C SER A 23 -4.75 13.73 8.30
N ALA A 24 -3.80 14.28 7.51
CA ALA A 24 -3.67 15.71 7.31
C ALA A 24 -4.83 16.30 6.48
N HIS A 25 -5.61 15.47 5.80
CA HIS A 25 -6.79 15.86 5.02
C HIS A 25 -8.09 15.78 5.84
N ALA A 26 -8.01 15.46 7.14
CA ALA A 26 -9.15 15.57 8.03
C ALA A 26 -9.55 17.05 8.15
N ALA A 27 -10.73 17.37 7.63
CA ALA A 27 -11.31 18.71 7.74
C ALA A 27 -12.15 18.80 9.02
N SER A 28 -12.20 19.99 9.62
CA SER A 28 -13.04 20.21 10.80
C SER A 28 -14.53 20.07 10.46
N PRO A 29 -15.40 19.71 11.43
CA PRO A 29 -16.85 19.67 11.22
C PRO A 29 -17.40 20.99 10.66
N GLY A 30 -16.90 22.13 11.15
CA GLY A 30 -17.30 23.46 10.70
C GLY A 30 -17.05 23.73 9.21
N ALA A 31 -16.04 23.08 8.59
CA ALA A 31 -15.82 23.17 7.14
C ALA A 31 -16.97 22.58 6.31
N PHE A 32 -17.83 21.76 6.94
CA PHE A 32 -19.04 21.19 6.33
C PHE A 32 -20.33 21.88 6.79
N GLY A 33 -20.24 22.98 7.56
CA GLY A 33 -21.42 23.62 8.16
C GLY A 33 -22.05 22.79 9.28
N ALA A 34 -21.30 21.85 9.88
CA ALA A 34 -21.81 20.99 10.95
C ALA A 34 -22.18 21.77 12.24
N ASP A 35 -21.63 22.97 12.39
CA ASP A 35 -21.88 23.89 13.50
C ASP A 35 -23.18 24.69 13.31
N ASP A 36 -23.79 24.65 12.12
CA ASP A 36 -25.06 25.32 11.86
C ASP A 36 -26.23 24.62 12.57
N GLU A 37 -27.33 25.35 12.73
CA GLU A 37 -28.56 24.80 13.30
C GLU A 37 -29.48 24.20 12.23
N GLY A 38 -30.47 23.44 12.69
CA GLY A 38 -31.53 22.93 11.83
C GLY A 38 -31.08 21.88 10.81
N ALA A 39 -31.70 21.90 9.64
CA ALA A 39 -31.43 20.93 8.57
C ALA A 39 -30.01 21.05 7.97
N PRO A 40 -29.47 22.26 7.71
CA PRO A 40 -28.10 22.43 7.22
C PRO A 40 -27.06 21.83 8.17
N GLY A 41 -27.16 22.08 9.48
CA GLY A 41 -26.25 21.49 10.47
C GLY A 41 -26.26 19.98 10.51
N ARG A 42 -27.45 19.36 10.39
CA ARG A 42 -27.56 17.89 10.32
C ARG A 42 -26.91 17.35 9.06
N LEU A 43 -27.09 18.02 7.91
CA LEU A 43 -26.43 17.65 6.66
C LEU A 43 -24.91 17.77 6.79
N GLY A 44 -24.43 18.87 7.39
CA GLY A 44 -23.00 19.11 7.62
C GLY A 44 -22.34 18.03 8.47
N ARG A 45 -23.00 17.60 9.56
CA ARG A 45 -22.54 16.46 10.36
C ARG A 45 -22.50 15.16 9.57
N GLN A 46 -23.54 14.84 8.81
CA GLN A 46 -23.56 13.63 7.98
C GLN A 46 -22.46 13.65 6.91
N LEU A 47 -22.20 14.81 6.31
CA LEU A 47 -21.16 14.98 5.30
C LEU A 47 -19.75 14.86 5.91
N HIS A 48 -19.53 15.46 7.08
CA HIS A 48 -18.29 15.31 7.84
C HIS A 48 -18.04 13.85 8.24
N ASP A 49 -19.05 13.16 8.78
CA ASP A 49 -18.94 11.74 9.15
C ASP A 49 -18.64 10.87 7.91
N ARG A 50 -19.29 11.18 6.79
CA ARG A 50 -19.02 10.51 5.50
C ARG A 50 -17.60 10.78 5.02
N TRP A 51 -17.10 12.00 5.17
CA TRP A 51 -15.73 12.37 4.81
C TRP A 51 -14.71 11.57 5.62
N LEU A 52 -14.87 11.51 6.94
CA LEU A 52 -14.00 10.71 7.81
C LEU A 52 -14.04 9.21 7.45
N ALA A 53 -15.24 8.68 7.16
CA ALA A 53 -15.38 7.29 6.73
C ALA A 53 -14.67 7.01 5.39
N VAL A 54 -14.71 7.95 4.44
CA VAL A 54 -13.98 7.83 3.17
C VAL A 54 -12.47 7.88 3.40
N LEU A 55 -11.96 8.80 4.23
CA LEU A 55 -10.53 8.86 4.54
C LEU A 55 -10.04 7.56 5.21
N ALA A 56 -10.80 7.02 6.17
CA ALA A 56 -10.48 5.75 6.82
C ALA A 56 -10.47 4.58 5.82
N ALA A 57 -11.45 4.52 4.92
CA ALA A 57 -11.48 3.49 3.88
C ALA A 57 -10.27 3.58 2.95
N ARG A 58 -9.88 4.79 2.52
CA ARG A 58 -8.70 5.00 1.66
C ARG A 58 -7.38 4.65 2.36
N SER A 59 -7.28 4.94 3.65
CA SER A 59 -6.15 4.52 4.49
C SER A 59 -6.03 2.99 4.51
N GLN A 60 -7.14 2.29 4.78
CA GLN A 60 -7.17 0.82 4.78
C GLN A 60 -6.84 0.22 3.42
N GLU A 61 -7.36 0.79 2.33
CA GLU A 61 -7.03 0.36 0.97
C GLU A 61 -5.54 0.53 0.65
N ALA A 62 -4.95 1.67 1.00
CA ALA A 62 -3.52 1.93 0.79
C ALA A 62 -2.64 0.95 1.59
N ALA A 63 -2.99 0.70 2.85
CA ALA A 63 -2.30 -0.27 3.70
C ALA A 63 -2.40 -1.70 3.15
N ALA A 64 -3.58 -2.12 2.69
CA ALA A 64 -3.78 -3.44 2.10
C ALA A 64 -2.97 -3.61 0.80
N ALA A 65 -2.97 -2.60 -0.07
CA ALA A 65 -2.19 -2.62 -1.30
C ALA A 65 -0.68 -2.63 -1.03
N ALA A 66 -0.20 -1.85 -0.04
CA ALA A 66 1.21 -1.88 0.37
C ALA A 66 1.62 -3.28 0.84
N ALA A 67 0.83 -3.93 1.69
CA ALA A 67 1.10 -5.28 2.18
C ALA A 67 1.16 -6.32 1.04
N GLN A 68 0.28 -6.20 0.05
CA GLN A 68 0.30 -7.06 -1.14
C GLN A 68 1.58 -6.87 -1.96
N LEU A 69 2.01 -5.62 -2.17
CA LEU A 69 3.25 -5.31 -2.89
C LEU A 69 4.49 -5.83 -2.17
N THR A 70 4.56 -5.69 -0.85
CA THR A 70 5.65 -6.26 -0.03
C THR A 70 5.69 -7.79 -0.13
N THR A 71 4.53 -8.44 -0.08
CA THR A 71 4.43 -9.90 -0.26
C THR A 71 4.94 -10.31 -1.64
N LEU A 72 4.50 -9.62 -2.69
CA LEU A 72 4.94 -9.90 -4.05
C LEU A 72 6.45 -9.67 -4.24
N ALA A 73 7.03 -8.65 -3.62
CA ALA A 73 8.46 -8.41 -3.65
C ALA A 73 9.24 -9.59 -3.02
N ALA A 74 8.75 -10.12 -1.88
CA ALA A 74 9.33 -11.29 -1.24
C ALA A 74 9.26 -12.54 -2.13
N ASP A 75 8.10 -12.79 -2.76
CA ASP A 75 7.90 -13.92 -3.68
C ASP A 75 8.82 -13.83 -4.90
N VAL A 76 9.02 -12.62 -5.45
CA VAL A 76 9.95 -12.37 -6.55
C VAL A 76 11.39 -12.70 -6.14
N ARG A 77 11.83 -12.31 -4.95
CA ARG A 77 13.18 -12.64 -4.46
C ARG A 77 13.37 -14.13 -4.22
N LEU A 78 12.37 -14.78 -3.63
CA LEU A 78 12.38 -16.23 -3.42
C LEU A 78 12.50 -16.98 -4.75
N THR A 79 11.70 -16.58 -5.73
CA THR A 79 11.72 -17.16 -7.07
C THR A 79 13.08 -16.92 -7.74
N ALA A 80 13.63 -15.71 -7.65
CA ALA A 80 14.94 -15.39 -8.20
C ALA A 80 16.05 -16.28 -7.62
N LYS A 81 16.04 -16.46 -6.30
CA LYS A 81 16.99 -17.34 -5.61
C LYS A 81 16.88 -18.78 -6.08
N ALA A 82 15.67 -19.32 -6.21
CA ALA A 82 15.45 -20.68 -6.68
C ALA A 82 15.98 -20.89 -8.11
N TYR A 83 15.80 -19.90 -9.00
CA TYR A 83 16.38 -19.93 -10.34
C TYR A 83 17.91 -19.94 -10.30
N THR A 84 18.54 -19.05 -9.54
CA THR A 84 20.01 -19.03 -9.40
C THR A 84 20.56 -20.34 -8.83
N GLU A 85 19.91 -20.91 -7.82
CA GLU A 85 20.31 -22.21 -7.25
C GLU A 85 20.22 -23.34 -8.27
N THR A 86 19.18 -23.34 -9.10
CA THR A 86 18.99 -24.33 -10.18
C THR A 86 20.07 -24.18 -11.26
N ASP A 87 20.35 -22.95 -11.70
CA ASP A 87 21.39 -22.66 -12.69
C ASP A 87 22.79 -23.05 -12.18
N ASP A 88 23.09 -22.74 -10.91
CA ASP A 88 24.34 -23.13 -10.27
C ASP A 88 24.49 -24.66 -10.19
N GLU A 89 23.40 -25.37 -9.89
CA GLU A 89 23.41 -26.83 -9.84
C GLU A 89 23.63 -27.44 -11.23
N ALA A 90 22.97 -26.91 -12.25
CA ALA A 90 23.17 -27.31 -13.64
C ALA A 90 24.62 -27.06 -14.09
N ALA A 91 25.17 -25.88 -13.81
CA ALA A 91 26.55 -25.53 -14.11
C ALA A 91 27.56 -26.46 -13.40
N ARG A 92 27.29 -26.83 -12.15
CA ARG A 92 28.10 -27.82 -11.41
C ARG A 92 28.03 -29.21 -12.06
N ARG A 93 26.87 -29.66 -12.53
CA ARG A 93 26.72 -30.95 -13.23
C ARG A 93 27.50 -30.98 -14.54
N ILE A 94 27.37 -29.92 -15.35
CA ILE A 94 28.10 -29.79 -16.62
C ILE A 94 29.61 -29.85 -16.39
N ARG A 95 30.13 -29.16 -15.36
CA ARG A 95 31.56 -29.17 -15.01
C ARG A 95 32.07 -30.52 -14.50
N ARG A 96 31.20 -31.38 -13.98
CA ARG A 96 31.56 -32.73 -13.49
C ARG A 96 31.39 -33.83 -14.54
N GLY A 97 30.59 -33.58 -15.57
CA GLY A 97 30.35 -34.50 -16.69
C GLY A 97 31.31 -34.31 -17.86
N MET A 98 32.09 -33.22 -17.86
CA MET A 98 33.36 -33.08 -18.57
C MET A 98 34.51 -33.46 -17.63
#